data_AF-A0A6G3TJC9-F1
#
_entry.id   AF-A0A6G3TJC9-F1
#
_cell.length_a   1.000
_cell.length_b   1.000
_cell.length_c   1.000
_cell.angle_alpha   90.00
_cell.angle_beta   90.00
_cell.angle_gamma   90.00
#
_symmetry.space_group_name_H-M   'P 1'
#
loop_
_entity.id
_entity.type
_entity.pdbx_description
1 polymer ?
#
loop_
_entity_poly.entity_id
_entity_poly.type
_entity_poly.pdbx_seq_one_letter_code
_entity_poly.pdbx_strand_id
1 'polypeptide(L)' 'RACHAPRCVRYFLKEHPRQEWCRPSCGNRARVARHQDRQRRTA' A
#
# COMPACT_ATOMS: atom_id res chain seq x y z
N ARG A 1 5.05 -9.13 8.98
CA ARG A 1 4.49 -7.76 9.13
C ARG A 1 3.22 -7.65 8.29
N ALA A 2 2.22 -6.90 8.73
CA ALA A 2 0.98 -6.72 7.98
C ALA A 2 1.21 -5.86 6.73
N CYS A 3 0.55 -6.16 5.62
CA CYS A 3 0.65 -5.38 4.40
C CYS A 3 -0.06 -4.04 4.55
N HIS A 4 0.62 -2.92 4.23
CA HIS A 4 0.04 -1.57 4.33
C HIS A 4 -0.86 -1.17 3.15
N ALA A 5 -1.16 -2.10 2.25
CA ALA A 5 -2.03 -1.84 1.11
C ALA A 5 -3.50 -1.81 1.51
N PRO A 6 -4.30 -0.87 0.99
CA PRO A 6 -5.73 -0.85 1.28
C PRO A 6 -6.38 -2.17 0.85
N ARG A 7 -7.26 -2.68 1.72
CA ARG A 7 -8.01 -3.94 1.55
C ARG A 7 -7.15 -5.20 1.41
N CYS A 8 -5.88 -5.16 1.83
CA CYS A 8 -5.02 -6.33 1.82
C CYS A 8 -4.95 -6.97 3.21
N VAL A 9 -5.34 -8.23 3.31
CA VAL A 9 -5.34 -8.99 4.58
C VAL A 9 -4.08 -9.84 4.78
N ARG A 10 -3.13 -9.78 3.85
CA ARG A 10 -1.94 -10.65 3.87
C ARG A 10 -0.83 -10.07 4.74
N TYR A 11 -0.04 -10.97 5.29
CA TYR A 11 1.25 -10.65 5.90
C TYR A 11 2.39 -10.86 4.89
N PHE A 12 3.55 -10.29 5.21
CA PHE A 12 4.79 -10.52 4.47
C PHE A 12 5.98 -10.64 5.41
N LEU A 13 7.00 -11.37 4.96
CA LEU A 13 8.33 -11.39 5.54
C LEU A 13 9.12 -10.21 4.96
N LYS A 14 9.73 -9.42 5.85
CA LYS A 14 10.44 -8.21 5.45
C LYS A 14 11.88 -8.59 5.09
N GLU A 15 12.10 -8.90 3.81
CA GLU A 15 13.43 -9.26 3.28
C GLU A 15 14.27 -8.00 3.02
N HIS A 16 13.65 -6.94 2.50
CA HIS A 16 14.31 -5.65 2.28
C HIS A 16 13.87 -4.62 3.35
N PRO A 17 14.78 -3.78 3.88
CA PRO A 17 14.47 -2.72 4.84
C PRO A 17 13.35 -1.73 4.43
N ARG A 18 13.09 -1.55 3.12
CA ARG A 18 12.06 -0.67 2.56
C ARG A 18 10.80 -1.41 2.12
N GLN A 19 10.74 -2.73 2.31
CA GLN A 19 9.55 -3.50 1.99
C GLN A 19 8.45 -3.19 3.01
N GLU A 20 7.36 -2.62 2.51
CA GLU A 20 6.17 -2.28 3.27
C GLU A 20 4.95 -3.13 2.85
N TRP A 21 5.05 -3.85 1.72
CA TRP A 21 3.93 -4.52 1.08
C TRP A 21 4.28 -5.96 0.73
N CYS A 22 3.27 -6.83 0.65
CA CYS A 22 3.49 -8.25 0.37
C CYS A 22 3.84 -8.55 -1.10
N ARG A 23 3.48 -7.67 -2.04
CA ARG A 23 3.77 -7.78 -3.49
C ARG A 23 3.83 -6.38 -4.12
N PRO A 24 4.48 -6.19 -5.29
CA PRO A 24 4.52 -4.89 -5.98
C PRO A 24 3.13 -4.30 -6.27
N SER A 25 2.16 -5.14 -6.68
CA SER A 25 0.79 -4.70 -6.95
C SER A 25 0.09 -4.10 -5.72
N CYS A 26 0.45 -4.53 -4.52
CA CYS A 26 -0.16 -4.07 -3.29
C CYS A 26 0.06 -2.58 -3.06
N GLY A 27 1.17 -1.99 -3.47
CA GLY A 27 1.28 -0.54 -3.32
C GLY A 27 1.38 0.29 -4.57
N ASN A 28 1.20 -0.32 -5.74
CA ASN A 28 0.41 0.39 -6.75
C ASN A 28 -0.96 0.76 -6.18
N ARG A 29 -1.67 -0.16 -5.49
CA ARG A 29 -2.93 0.19 -4.82
C ARG A 29 -2.77 1.27 -3.75
N ALA A 30 -1.75 1.16 -2.89
CA ALA A 30 -1.45 2.21 -1.90
C ALA A 30 -1.17 3.57 -2.55
N ARG A 31 -0.43 3.62 -3.68
CA ARG A 31 -0.19 4.85 -4.43
C ARG A 31 -1.48 5.43 -5.00
N VAL A 32 -2.33 4.60 -5.61
CA VAL A 32 -3.63 5.01 -6.15
C VAL A 32 -4.54 5.55 -5.05
N ALA A 33 -4.62 4.86 -3.91
CA ALA A 33 -5.41 5.34 -2.77
C ALA A 33 -4.94 6.72 -2.29
N ARG A 34 -3.63 6.92 -2.09
CA ARG A 34 -3.09 8.26 -1.74
C ARG A 34 -3.40 9.31 -2.79
N HIS A 35 -3.39 8.96 -4.07
CA HIS A 35 -3.76 9.88 -5.15
C HIS A 35 -5.24 10.25 -5.06
N GLN A 36 -6.14 9.27 -4.94
CA GLN A 36 -7.58 9.50 -4.79
C GLN A 36 -7.89 10.30 -3.52
N ASP A 37 -7.22 10.02 -2.39
CA ASP A 37 -7.38 10.78 -1.14
C ASP A 37 -7.00 12.25 -1.32
N ARG A 38 -5.93 12.53 -2.09
CA ARG A 38 -5.55 13.91 -2.45
C ARG A 38 -6.61 14.57 -3.33
N GLN A 39 -7.09 13.89 -4.36
CA GLN A 39 -8.15 14.40 -5.24
C GLN A 39 -9.44 14.70 -4.46
N ARG A 40 -9.82 13.84 -3.50
CA ARG A 40 -10.99 14.06 -2.62
C ARG A 40 -10.81 15.20 -1.62
N ARG A 41 -9.57 15.60 -1.31
CA ARG A 41 -9.29 16.73 -0.40
C ARG A 41 -9.22 18.07 -1.14
N THR A 42 -9.00 18.04 -2.45
CA THR A 42 -8.93 19.23 -3.30
C THR A 42 -10.26 19.60 -3.95
N ALA A 43 -11.19 18.65 -4.01
CA ALA A 43 -12.59 18.89 -4.37
C ALA A 43 -13.37 19.42 -3.15
#